data_AF-A0AAV3VZW2-F1
#
_entry.id   AF-A0AAV3VZW2-F1
#
_cell.length_a   1.000
_cell.length_b   1.000
_cell.length_c   1.000
_cell.angle_alpha   90.00
_cell.angle_beta   90.00
_cell.angle_gamma   90.00
#
_symmetry.space_group_name_H-M   'P 1'
#
loop_
_entity.id
_entity.type
_entity.pdbx_description
1 polymer ?
#
loop_
_entity_poly.entity_id
_entity_poly.type
_entity_poly.pdbx_seq_one_letter_code
_entity_poly.pdbx_strand_id
1 'polypeptide(L)' 'MKASGIVRNLDNLGRVVIPKEIRKVLGINEGDPIEITKVNNDIVLRKYSKGCIFCGSDKDVSEFNNVLVCSGCRKTLGQN' A
#
# COMPACT_ATOMS: atom_id res chain seq x y z
N MET A 1 12.75 18.11 -8.93
CA MET A 1 12.35 18.42 -7.54
C MET A 1 13.40 17.82 -6.62
N LYS A 2 14.18 18.63 -5.88
CA LYS A 2 15.11 18.12 -4.88
C LYS A 2 14.28 17.58 -3.71
N ALA A 3 14.08 16.28 -3.64
CA ALA A 3 13.51 15.66 -2.45
C ALA A 3 14.55 15.82 -1.32
N SER A 4 14.41 16.85 -0.49
CA SER A 4 15.17 16.93 0.75
C SER A 4 14.67 15.81 1.65
N GLY A 5 15.41 14.70 1.68
CA GLY A 5 15.07 13.56 2.54
C GLY A 5 15.05 13.98 4.01
N ILE A 6 14.13 13.41 4.79
CA ILE A 6 14.10 13.55 6.24
C ILE A 6 14.88 12.38 6.83
N VAL A 7 15.95 12.68 7.59
CA VAL A 7 16.74 11.65 8.27
C VAL A 7 16.08 11.30 9.60
N ARG A 8 15.96 9.99 9.88
CA ARG A 8 15.47 9.44 11.14
C ARG A 8 16.36 8.28 11.57
N ASN A 9 16.68 8.25 12.85
CA ASN A 9 17.38 7.12 13.45
C ASN A 9 16.41 5.97 13.68
N LEU A 10 16.95 4.75 13.68
CA LEU A 10 16.24 3.59 14.18
C LEU A 10 16.11 3.69 15.69
N ASP A 11 15.01 3.16 16.22
CA ASP A 11 14.92 2.93 17.66
C ASP A 11 15.67 1.65 18.07
N ASN A 12 15.65 1.35 19.37
CA ASN A 12 16.30 0.17 19.95
C ASN A 12 15.75 -1.18 19.47
N LEU A 13 14.59 -1.19 18.81
CA LEU A 13 13.97 -2.38 18.24
C LEU A 13 14.13 -2.46 16.72
N GLY A 14 14.84 -1.50 16.11
CA GLY A 14 15.03 -1.45 14.66
C GLY A 14 13.83 -0.90 13.88
N ARG A 15 12.94 -0.14 14.52
CA ARG A 15 11.80 0.52 13.86
C ARG A 15 12.19 1.92 13.41
N VAL A 16 11.54 2.41 12.35
CA VAL A 16 11.66 3.79 11.86
C VAL A 16 10.30 4.50 11.94
N VAL A 17 10.32 5.77 12.34
CA VAL A 17 9.10 6.59 12.41
C VAL A 17 8.83 7.26 11.07
N ILE A 18 7.62 7.07 10.53
CA ILE A 18 7.12 7.83 9.37
C ILE A 18 6.55 9.18 9.86
N PRO A 19 7.14 10.33 9.47
CA PRO A 19 6.64 11.65 9.87
C PRO A 19 5.17 11.88 9.54
N LYS A 20 4.48 12.69 10.36
CA LYS A 20 3.04 12.94 10.26
C LYS A 20 2.66 13.56 8.91
N GLU A 21 3.53 14.39 8.36
CA GLU A 21 3.35 15.07 7.08
C GLU A 21 3.28 14.06 5.94
N ILE A 22 4.23 13.10 5.92
CA ILE A 22 4.27 12.03 4.91
C ILE A 22 3.05 11.12 5.06
N ARG A 23 2.69 10.75 6.30
CA ARG A 23 1.48 9.96 6.57
C ARG A 23 0.21 10.62 6.06
N LYS A 24 0.05 11.94 6.26
CA LYS A 24 -1.10 12.69 5.78
C LYS A 24 -1.18 12.71 4.26
N VAL A 25 -0.06 12.91 3.57
CA VAL A 25 0.00 12.90 2.10
C VAL A 25 -0.33 11.52 1.53
N LEU A 26 0.14 10.45 2.18
CA LEU A 26 -0.06 9.06 1.73
C LEU A 26 -1.33 8.40 2.29
N GLY A 27 -2.11 9.11 3.11
CA GLY A 27 -3.32 8.57 3.74
C GLY A 27 -3.07 7.34 4.61
N ILE A 28 -1.95 7.33 5.36
CA ILE A 28 -1.55 6.26 6.29
C ILE A 28 -2.03 6.64 7.69
N ASN A 29 -2.95 5.84 8.24
CA ASN A 29 -3.49 6.04 9.59
C ASN A 29 -2.84 5.07 10.59
N GLU A 30 -3.10 5.31 11.88
CA GLU A 30 -2.69 4.38 12.94
C GLU A 30 -3.41 3.04 12.76
N GLY A 31 -2.66 1.94 12.83
CA GLY A 31 -3.17 0.59 12.60
C GLY A 31 -3.26 0.16 11.13
N ASP A 32 -3.03 1.06 10.17
CA ASP A 32 -3.02 0.69 8.74
C ASP A 32 -1.88 -0.30 8.46
N PRO A 33 -2.15 -1.42 7.77
CA PRO A 33 -1.10 -2.34 7.36
C PRO A 33 -0.22 -1.68 6.27
N ILE A 34 1.09 -1.86 6.40
CA ILE A 34 2.09 -1.33 5.46
C ILE A 34 2.89 -2.50 4.90
N GLU A 35 2.97 -2.57 3.59
CA GLU A 35 3.83 -3.50 2.88
C GLU A 35 5.27 -2.94 2.85
N ILE A 36 6.24 -3.76 3.24
CA ILE A 36 7.66 -3.43 3.22
C ILE A 36 8.32 -4.34 2.20
N THR A 37 8.90 -3.76 1.15
CA THR A 37 9.61 -4.50 0.11
C THR A 37 11.02 -3.99 -0.07
N LYS A 38 11.94 -4.89 -0.43
CA LYS A 38 13.29 -4.53 -0.85
C LYS A 38 13.29 -4.37 -2.37
N VAL A 39 13.70 -3.20 -2.86
CA VAL A 39 13.89 -2.95 -4.29
C VAL A 39 15.32 -2.45 -4.47
N ASN A 40 16.16 -3.22 -5.17
CA ASN A 40 17.60 -2.97 -5.26
C ASN A 40 18.25 -2.90 -3.86
N ASN A 41 18.75 -1.72 -3.48
CA ASN A 41 19.32 -1.44 -2.17
C ASN A 41 18.43 -0.51 -1.32
N ASP A 42 17.20 -0.26 -1.76
CA ASP A 42 16.25 0.63 -1.11
C ASP A 42 15.13 -0.16 -0.42
N ILE A 43 14.60 0.41 0.67
CA ILE A 43 13.37 -0.05 1.30
C ILE A 43 12.22 0.76 0.72
N VAL A 44 11.24 0.07 0.13
CA VAL A 44 10.03 0.67 -0.41
C VAL A 44 8.85 0.31 0.48
N LEU A 45 8.18 1.35 1.00
CA LEU A 45 6.98 1.24 1.81
C LEU A 45 5.75 1.54 0.96
N ARG A 46 4.73 0.68 1.02
CA ARG A 46 3.44 0.90 0.34
C ARG A 46 2.29 0.66 1.31
N LYS A 47 1.17 1.37 1.12
CA LYS A 47 -0.06 1.05 1.85
C LYS A 47 -0.48 -0.37 1.43
N TYR A 48 -0.61 -1.27 2.40
CA TYR A 48 -1.08 -2.60 2.09
C TYR A 48 -2.55 -2.51 1.70
N SER A 49 -2.84 -2.89 0.47
CA SER A 49 -4.21 -3.08 0.00
C SER A 49 -4.38 -4.56 -0.33
N LYS A 50 -5.51 -5.12 0.09
CA LYS A 50 -5.93 -6.42 -0.45
C LYS A 50 -6.28 -6.15 -1.91
N GLY A 51 -5.51 -6.71 -2.83
CA GLY A 51 -5.84 -6.64 -4.26
C GLY A 51 -7.13 -7.39 -4.58
N CYS A 52 -7.51 -7.38 -5.86
CA CYS A 52 -8.56 -8.23 -6.40
C CYS A 52 -8.34 -9.69 -5.97
N ILE A 53 -9.35 -10.33 -5.40
CA ILE A 53 -9.28 -11.72 -4.91
C ILE A 53 -8.89 -12.72 -6.01
N PHE A 54 -9.18 -12.42 -7.27
CA PHE A 54 -8.92 -13.32 -8.40
C PHE A 54 -7.53 -13.16 -9.01
N CYS A 55 -7.00 -11.94 -9.07
CA CYS A 55 -5.77 -11.64 -9.83
C CYS A 55 -4.72 -10.83 -9.07
N GLY A 56 -5.00 -10.40 -7.84
CA GLY A 56 -4.09 -9.61 -7.01
C GLY A 56 -3.92 -8.15 -7.43
N SER A 57 -4.54 -7.71 -8.54
CA SER A 57 -4.47 -6.32 -8.99
C SER A 57 -5.03 -5.36 -7.94
N ASP A 58 -4.30 -4.28 -7.66
CA ASP A 58 -4.72 -3.14 -6.83
C ASP A 58 -5.41 -2.02 -7.63
N LYS A 59 -5.40 -2.11 -8.97
CA LYS A 59 -6.07 -1.18 -9.88
C LYS A 59 -7.57 -1.43 -10.00
N ASP A 60 -8.34 -0.34 -9.96
CA ASP A 60 -9.80 -0.32 -10.14
C ASP A 60 -10.54 -1.38 -9.31
N VAL A 61 -10.05 -1.60 -8.09
CA VAL A 61 -10.60 -2.58 -7.16
C VAL A 61 -11.78 -1.97 -6.41
N SER A 62 -12.87 -2.71 -6.36
CA SER A 62 -14.07 -2.31 -5.63
C SER A 62 -14.65 -3.49 -4.88
N GLU A 63 -15.25 -3.19 -3.73
CA GLU A 63 -15.84 -4.19 -2.85
C GLU A 63 -17.16 -4.71 -3.45
N PHE A 64 -17.33 -6.04 -3.39
CA PHE A 64 -18.54 -6.75 -3.77
C PHE A 64 -18.70 -7.92 -2.80
N ASN A 65 -19.79 -7.98 -2.04
CA ASN A 65 -20.01 -9.03 -1.02
C ASN A 65 -18.80 -9.24 -0.07
N ASN A 66 -18.22 -8.15 0.46
CA ASN A 66 -17.04 -8.16 1.34
C ASN A 66 -15.75 -8.73 0.72
N VAL A 67 -15.70 -8.93 -0.59
CA VAL A 67 -14.48 -9.26 -1.33
C VAL A 67 -14.14 -8.16 -2.32
N LEU A 68 -12.84 -7.89 -2.43
CA LEU A 68 -12.32 -6.89 -3.34
C LEU A 68 -12.13 -7.50 -4.73
N VAL A 69 -12.72 -6.88 -5.74
CA VAL A 69 -12.68 -7.37 -7.13
C VAL A 69 -12.36 -6.20 -8.06
N CYS A 70 -11.36 -6.34 -8.93
CA CYS A 70 -11.03 -5.32 -9.94
C CYS A 70 -12.05 -5.31 -11.09
N SER A 71 -12.16 -4.15 -11.74
CA SER A 71 -13.01 -3.95 -12.92
C SER A 71 -12.79 -5.01 -14.02
N GLY A 72 -11.54 -5.43 -14.22
CA GLY A 72 -11.17 -6.50 -15.16
C GLY A 72 -11.83 -7.83 -14.81
N CYS A 73 -11.65 -8.32 -13.58
CA CYS A 73 -12.26 -9.57 -13.14
C CYS A 73 -13.79 -9.51 -13.10
N ARG A 74 -14.38 -8.35 -12.74
CA ARG A 74 -15.84 -8.17 -12.80
C ARG A 74 -16.39 -8.34 -14.22
N LYS A 75 -15.71 -7.78 -15.23
CA LYS A 75 -16.12 -7.95 -16.64
C LYS A 75 -16.07 -9.40 -17.08
N THR A 76 -15.02 -10.13 -16.71
CA THR A 76 -14.89 -11.56 -17.02
C THR A 76 -15.98 -12.40 -16.34
N LEU A 77 -16.36 -12.08 -15.10
CA LEU A 77 -17.41 -12.81 -14.37
C LEU A 77 -18.81 -12.59 -14.95
N GLY A 78 -19.11 -11.40 -15.47
CA GLY A 78 -20.43 -11.07 -16.05
C GLY A 78 -20.63 -11.50 -17.51
N GLN A 79 -19.65 -12.19 -18.11
CA GLN A 79 -19.71 -12.64 -19.51
C GLN A 79 -20.21 -14.08 -19.69
N ASN A 80 -20.74 -14.72 -18.64
CA ASN A 80 -21.44 -16.02 -18.72
C ASN A 80 -22.86 -15.90 -18.16
#